data_AF-A0A9Q0S7T0-F1
#
_entry.id   AF-A0A9Q0S7T0-F1
#
_cell.length_a   1.000
_cell.length_b   1.000
_cell.length_c   1.000
_cell.angle_alpha   90.00
_cell.angle_beta   90.00
_cell.angle_gamma   90.00
#
_symmetry.space_group_name_H-M   'P 1'
#
loop_
_entity.id
_entity.type
_entity.pdbx_description
1 polymer ?
#
loop_
_entity_poly.entity_id
_entity_poly.type
_entity_poly.pdbx_seq_one_letter_code
_entity_poly.pdbx_strand_id
1 'polypeptide(L)'
;RILIDNTVVTQLLSHNQKDLIINYVIQHLILRFQKDDTLQSAIKPIGEMSSSATIHELRKCHSSIIPDLDKQLFLSEYYEAAEMLNSYQCEHPLTALQKLIEIRPDVFNTVKCALSSTLATKRHSADVERLINTYNKFKDDDRFSLSPVTLSNYLHIKTNSLIQFLLFDTG
;
A
#
# COMPACT_ATOMS: atom_id res chain seq x y z
N ARG A 1 -5.43 14.29 -5.91
CA ARG A 1 -4.64 14.56 -7.14
C ARG A 1 -3.20 14.79 -6.70
N ILE A 2 -2.32 13.80 -6.82
CA ILE A 2 -0.88 14.03 -6.63
C ILE A 2 -0.36 14.33 -8.03
N LEU A 3 -0.10 15.61 -8.30
CA LEU A 3 0.70 16.04 -9.45
C LEU A 3 2.13 15.60 -9.13
N ILE A 4 2.60 14.54 -9.77
CA ILE A 4 4.02 14.22 -9.77
C ILE A 4 4.68 15.33 -10.57
N ASP A 5 5.48 16.14 -9.90
CA ASP A 5 6.19 17.26 -10.48
C ASP A 5 7.20 16.74 -11.51
N ASN A 6 6.94 16.99 -12.81
CA ASN A 6 7.79 16.58 -13.93
C ASN A 6 9.23 17.08 -13.77
N THR A 7 9.46 18.06 -12.91
CA THR A 7 10.78 18.61 -12.59
C THR A 7 11.70 17.54 -11.94
N VAL A 8 11.18 16.65 -11.10
CA VAL A 8 11.95 15.58 -10.45
C VAL A 8 12.38 14.50 -11.45
N VAL A 9 11.49 14.19 -12.40
CA VAL A 9 11.76 13.24 -13.50
C VAL A 9 12.84 13.80 -14.44
N THR A 10 12.89 15.12 -14.62
CA THR A 10 13.79 15.79 -15.57
C THR A 10 15.22 15.93 -15.02
N GLN A 11 15.41 16.17 -13.71
CA GLN A 11 16.72 16.25 -13.06
C GLN A 11 17.54 14.94 -13.11
N LEU A 12 16.85 13.84 -13.39
CA LEU A 12 17.38 12.49 -13.33
C LEU A 12 18.09 12.08 -14.65
N LEU A 13 17.83 12.72 -15.78
CA LEU A 13 18.25 12.25 -17.12
C LEU A 13 19.65 12.72 -17.61
N SER A 14 20.67 12.78 -16.75
CA SER A 14 22.03 13.17 -17.20
C SER A 14 23.14 12.23 -16.73
N HIS A 15 23.47 11.21 -17.55
CA HIS A 15 24.80 10.66 -17.90
C HIS A 15 24.70 9.14 -18.22
N ASN A 16 25.29 8.70 -19.34
CA ASN A 16 25.02 7.42 -20.03
C ASN A 16 25.04 6.07 -19.24
N GLN A 17 25.58 5.97 -18.01
CA GLN A 17 25.36 4.81 -17.12
C GLN A 17 24.39 5.10 -15.96
N LYS A 18 24.36 6.37 -15.49
CA LYS A 18 23.32 6.89 -14.61
C LYS A 18 21.96 6.81 -15.30
N ASP A 19 21.88 7.10 -16.59
CA ASP A 19 20.63 7.10 -17.36
C ASP A 19 19.93 5.74 -17.33
N LEU A 20 20.67 4.63 -17.32
CA LEU A 20 20.10 3.28 -17.29
C LEU A 20 19.56 2.94 -15.89
N ILE A 21 20.35 3.21 -14.84
CA ILE A 21 19.93 3.04 -13.44
C ILE A 21 18.73 3.93 -13.12
N ILE A 22 18.78 5.16 -13.58
CA ILE A 22 17.73 6.14 -13.37
C ILE A 22 16.48 5.77 -14.14
N ASN A 23 16.60 5.27 -15.37
CA ASN A 23 15.48 4.69 -16.09
C ASN A 23 14.88 3.51 -15.32
N TYR A 24 15.69 2.66 -14.67
CA TYR A 24 15.17 1.58 -13.82
C TYR A 24 14.46 2.10 -12.56
N VAL A 25 14.98 3.14 -11.91
CA VAL A 25 14.31 3.79 -10.76
C VAL A 25 13.01 4.46 -11.21
N ILE A 26 13.01 5.14 -12.36
CA ILE A 26 11.82 5.74 -12.96
C ILE A 26 10.81 4.64 -13.34
N GLN A 27 11.23 3.54 -13.96
CA GLN A 27 10.36 2.41 -14.28
C GLN A 27 9.79 1.76 -13.01
N HIS A 28 10.60 1.65 -11.95
CA HIS A 28 10.14 1.15 -10.66
C HIS A 28 9.11 2.09 -10.02
N LEU A 29 9.35 3.41 -10.10
CA LEU A 29 8.38 4.42 -9.70
C LEU A 29 7.12 4.35 -10.57
N ILE A 30 7.24 4.23 -11.89
CA ILE A 30 6.09 4.12 -12.79
C ILE A 30 5.29 2.86 -12.48
N LEU A 31 5.91 1.70 -12.29
CA LEU A 31 5.22 0.47 -11.90
C LEU A 31 4.57 0.60 -10.52
N ARG A 32 5.26 1.23 -9.57
CA ARG A 32 4.76 1.40 -8.20
C ARG A 32 3.72 2.50 -8.09
N PHE A 33 3.69 3.50 -8.97
CA PHE A 33 2.75 4.61 -9.01
C PHE A 33 1.74 4.52 -10.17
N GLN A 34 1.83 3.49 -11.02
CA GLN A 34 0.84 3.16 -12.04
C GLN A 34 -0.46 2.85 -11.34
N LYS A 35 -1.45 3.72 -11.50
CA LYS A 35 -2.72 3.61 -10.82
C LYS A 35 -3.36 2.29 -11.22
N ASP A 36 -3.43 1.35 -10.28
CA ASP A 36 -4.18 0.12 -10.49
C ASP A 36 -5.65 0.46 -10.22
N ASP A 37 -6.32 0.94 -11.26
CA ASP A 37 -7.74 1.30 -11.20
C ASP A 37 -8.61 0.11 -10.78
N THR A 38 -8.18 -1.12 -11.09
CA THR A 38 -8.89 -2.33 -10.70
C THR A 38 -8.81 -2.56 -9.20
N LEU A 39 -7.61 -2.50 -8.62
CA LEU A 39 -7.40 -2.62 -7.19
C LEU A 39 -8.01 -1.45 -6.42
N GLN A 40 -7.91 -0.23 -6.94
CA GLN A 40 -8.50 0.95 -6.30
C GLN A 40 -10.04 0.86 -6.25
N SER A 41 -10.67 0.34 -7.31
CA SER A 41 -12.11 0.08 -7.30
C SER A 41 -12.48 -1.05 -6.33
N ALA A 42 -11.62 -2.06 -6.17
CA ALA A 42 -11.87 -3.20 -5.30
C ALA A 42 -11.78 -2.84 -3.81
N ILE A 43 -10.88 -1.93 -3.42
CA ILE A 43 -10.70 -1.53 -2.01
C ILE A 43 -11.63 -0.41 -1.54
N LYS A 44 -12.35 0.24 -2.47
CA LYS A 44 -13.24 1.37 -2.16
C LYS A 44 -14.24 1.08 -1.01
N PRO A 45 -14.93 -0.07 -0.96
CA PRO A 45 -15.89 -0.36 0.11
C PRO A 45 -15.23 -0.33 1.50
N ILE A 46 -14.04 -0.91 1.63
CA ILE A 46 -13.26 -0.91 2.88
C ILE A 46 -12.68 0.48 3.18
N GLY A 47 -12.33 1.23 2.13
CA GLY A 47 -11.89 2.61 2.23
C GLY A 47 -12.93 3.55 2.85
N GLU A 48 -14.21 3.30 2.58
CA GLU A 48 -15.33 4.13 3.00
C GLU A 48 -16.07 3.55 4.22
N MET A 49 -15.82 2.27 4.57
CA MET A 49 -16.56 1.51 5.59
C MET A 49 -18.08 1.70 5.49
N SER A 50 -18.58 1.75 4.26
CA SER A 50 -19.98 2.05 4.01
C SER A 50 -20.86 0.84 4.32
N SER A 51 -21.88 1.04 5.17
CA SER A 51 -22.93 0.03 5.42
C SER A 51 -23.81 -0.24 4.17
N SER A 52 -23.76 0.62 3.15
CA SER A 52 -24.46 0.42 1.88
C SER A 52 -23.66 -0.39 0.85
N ALA A 53 -22.45 -0.86 1.19
CA ALA A 53 -21.64 -1.68 0.30
C ALA A 53 -22.38 -2.96 -0.10
N THR A 54 -22.38 -3.25 -1.40
CA THR A 54 -23.05 -4.45 -1.93
C THR A 54 -22.21 -5.70 -1.70
N ILE A 55 -22.86 -6.85 -1.57
CA ILE A 55 -22.18 -8.15 -1.45
C ILE A 55 -21.22 -8.38 -2.63
N HIS A 56 -21.57 -7.93 -3.83
CA HIS A 56 -20.70 -8.06 -5.00
C HIS A 56 -19.39 -7.28 -4.85
N GLU A 57 -19.47 -6.04 -4.39
CA GLU A 57 -18.30 -5.20 -4.13
C GLU A 57 -17.42 -5.78 -3.03
N LEU A 58 -18.01 -6.28 -1.95
CA LEU A 58 -17.28 -6.90 -0.84
C LEU A 58 -16.60 -8.21 -1.27
N ARG A 59 -17.24 -9.02 -2.12
CA ARG A 59 -16.61 -10.22 -2.69
C ARG A 59 -15.43 -9.89 -3.58
N LYS A 60 -15.55 -8.84 -4.40
CA LYS A 60 -14.44 -8.34 -5.23
C LYS A 60 -13.29 -7.88 -4.34
N CYS A 61 -13.59 -7.09 -3.31
CA CYS A 61 -12.62 -6.64 -2.32
C CYS A 61 -11.88 -7.82 -1.69
N HIS A 62 -12.62 -8.76 -1.10
CA HIS A 62 -12.07 -9.97 -0.48
C HIS A 62 -11.09 -10.70 -1.40
N SER A 63 -11.49 -10.95 -2.64
CA SER A 63 -10.66 -11.65 -3.63
C SER A 63 -9.38 -10.92 -4.02
N SER A 64 -9.32 -9.60 -3.80
CA SER A 64 -8.18 -8.77 -4.19
C SER A 64 -7.18 -8.54 -3.06
N ILE A 65 -7.61 -8.43 -1.80
CA ILE A 65 -6.74 -8.00 -0.69
C ILE A 65 -6.60 -8.98 0.47
N ILE A 66 -7.54 -9.92 0.63
CA ILE A 66 -7.53 -10.91 1.71
C ILE A 66 -8.06 -12.28 1.23
N PRO A 67 -7.61 -12.81 0.08
CA PRO A 67 -8.17 -14.03 -0.51
C PRO A 67 -8.02 -15.27 0.40
N ASP A 68 -7.03 -15.26 1.27
CA ASP A 68 -6.69 -16.36 2.17
C ASP A 68 -7.57 -16.42 3.44
N LEU A 69 -8.39 -15.39 3.70
CA LEU A 69 -9.28 -15.34 4.86
C LEU A 69 -10.68 -15.89 4.53
N ASP A 70 -11.41 -16.32 5.56
CA ASP A 70 -12.77 -16.81 5.39
C ASP A 70 -13.70 -15.70 4.85
N LYS A 71 -14.26 -15.96 3.67
CA LYS A 71 -15.12 -15.01 2.95
C LYS A 71 -16.45 -14.78 3.65
N GLN A 72 -17.07 -15.81 4.22
CA GLN A 72 -18.37 -15.69 4.87
C GLN A 72 -18.22 -14.90 6.17
N LEU A 73 -17.19 -15.21 6.95
CA LEU A 73 -16.83 -14.48 8.16
C LEU A 73 -16.53 -13.01 7.85
N PHE A 74 -15.79 -12.73 6.78
CA PHE A 74 -15.54 -11.36 6.34
C PHE A 74 -16.82 -10.59 6.00
N LEU A 75 -17.75 -11.21 5.27
CA LEU A 75 -19.00 -10.54 4.91
C LEU A 75 -19.85 -10.23 6.15
N SER A 76 -19.94 -11.15 7.11
CA SER A 76 -20.68 -10.91 8.36
C SER A 76 -19.99 -9.85 9.23
N GLU A 77 -18.68 -9.99 9.45
CA GLU A 77 -17.90 -9.04 10.25
C GLU A 77 -17.93 -7.63 9.66
N TYR A 78 -17.92 -7.50 8.33
CA TYR A 78 -17.94 -6.18 7.67
C TYR A 78 -19.21 -5.40 7.98
N TYR A 79 -20.39 -6.02 7.84
CA TYR A 79 -21.64 -5.30 8.06
C TYR A 79 -21.79 -4.90 9.54
N GLU A 80 -21.45 -5.80 10.46
CA GLU A 80 -21.45 -5.50 11.90
C GLU A 80 -20.47 -4.37 12.26
N ALA A 81 -19.25 -4.41 11.71
CA ALA A 81 -18.24 -3.39 11.94
C ALA A 81 -18.65 -2.03 11.32
N ALA A 82 -19.22 -2.03 10.11
CA ALA A 82 -19.67 -0.80 9.44
C ALA A 82 -20.81 -0.12 10.22
N GLU A 83 -21.79 -0.89 10.71
CA GLU A 83 -22.86 -0.36 11.55
C GLU A 83 -22.33 0.23 12.86
N MET A 84 -21.41 -0.48 13.51
CA MET A 84 -20.76 0.02 14.73
C MET A 84 -20.00 1.33 14.47
N LEU A 85 -19.19 1.39 13.41
CA LEU A 85 -18.35 2.54 13.09
C LEU A 85 -19.14 3.78 12.64
N ASN A 86 -20.33 3.59 12.06
CA ASN A 86 -21.24 4.70 11.75
C ASN A 86 -21.58 5.52 12.99
N SER A 87 -21.73 4.88 14.16
CA SER A 87 -21.98 5.60 15.42
C SER A 87 -20.81 6.46 15.89
N TYR A 88 -19.59 6.15 15.43
CA TYR A 88 -18.35 6.84 15.79
C TYR A 88 -17.86 7.82 14.71
N GLN A 89 -18.63 8.03 13.63
CA GLN A 89 -18.30 8.95 12.54
C GLN A 89 -16.87 8.73 11.97
N CYS A 90 -16.46 7.47 11.85
CA CYS A 90 -15.14 7.12 11.35
C CYS A 90 -15.10 7.19 9.82
N GLU A 91 -14.74 8.37 9.28
CA GLU A 91 -14.69 8.61 7.82
C GLU A 91 -13.41 8.09 7.13
N HIS A 92 -12.42 7.61 7.90
CA HIS A 92 -11.13 7.19 7.35
C HIS A 92 -10.72 5.77 7.83
N PRO A 93 -10.13 4.92 6.96
CA PRO A 93 -9.78 3.54 7.30
C PRO A 93 -8.84 3.39 8.49
N LEU A 94 -7.92 4.34 8.68
CA LEU A 94 -6.99 4.33 9.81
C LEU A 94 -7.72 4.53 11.15
N THR A 95 -8.62 5.51 11.23
CA THR A 95 -9.41 5.77 12.42
C THR A 95 -10.39 4.62 12.66
N ALA A 96 -11.01 4.08 11.62
CA ALA A 96 -11.82 2.87 11.72
C ALA A 96 -11.05 1.69 12.32
N LEU A 97 -9.85 1.40 11.80
CA LEU A 97 -8.99 0.33 12.31
C LEU A 97 -8.61 0.55 13.77
N GLN A 98 -8.16 1.75 14.12
CA GLN A 98 -7.84 2.12 15.51
C GLN A 98 -9.04 1.91 16.44
N LYS A 99 -10.23 2.30 16.00
CA LYS A 99 -11.46 2.17 16.80
C LYS A 99 -11.88 0.73 17.00
N LEU A 100 -11.78 -0.10 15.96
CA LEU A 100 -12.04 -1.54 16.07
C LEU A 100 -11.05 -2.25 17.00
N ILE A 101 -9.78 -1.85 16.99
CA ILE A 101 -8.77 -2.39 17.92
C ILE A 101 -9.04 -1.94 19.35
N GLU A 102 -9.36 -0.66 19.57
CA GLU A 102 -9.58 -0.08 20.90
C GLU A 102 -10.83 -0.67 21.59
N ILE A 103 -11.96 -0.76 20.88
CA ILE A 103 -13.24 -1.14 21.50
C ILE A 103 -13.40 -2.66 21.54
N ARG A 104 -12.92 -3.35 20.51
CA ARG A 104 -13.23 -4.76 20.25
C ARG A 104 -12.00 -5.52 19.76
N PRO A 105 -10.95 -5.67 20.60
CA PRO A 105 -9.68 -6.25 20.19
C PRO A 105 -9.80 -7.68 19.63
N ASP A 106 -10.72 -8.49 20.16
CA ASP A 106 -10.79 -9.93 19.85
C ASP A 106 -11.75 -10.31 18.70
N VAL A 107 -12.40 -9.34 18.06
CA VAL A 107 -13.37 -9.60 16.97
C VAL A 107 -13.08 -8.78 15.72
N PHE A 108 -13.80 -9.06 14.63
CA PHE A 108 -13.64 -8.36 13.35
C PHE A 108 -12.25 -8.54 12.73
N ASN A 109 -11.62 -9.69 12.97
CA ASN A 109 -10.22 -9.93 12.58
C ASN A 109 -10.05 -9.86 11.07
N THR A 110 -11.01 -10.38 10.30
CA THR A 110 -10.93 -10.33 8.84
C THR A 110 -11.09 -8.90 8.31
N VAL A 111 -11.93 -8.08 8.94
CA VAL A 111 -12.11 -6.66 8.61
C VAL A 111 -10.88 -5.84 8.99
N LYS A 112 -10.30 -6.08 10.17
CA LYS A 112 -9.04 -5.45 10.59
C LYS A 112 -7.90 -5.78 9.63
N CYS A 113 -7.80 -7.03 9.18
CA CYS A 113 -6.86 -7.43 8.14
C CYS A 113 -7.15 -6.69 6.82
N ALA A 114 -8.41 -6.62 6.37
CA ALA A 114 -8.78 -5.90 5.15
C ALA A 114 -8.44 -4.40 5.21
N LEU A 115 -8.72 -3.74 6.35
CA LEU A 115 -8.37 -2.33 6.59
C LEU A 115 -6.86 -2.13 6.59
N SER A 116 -6.12 -3.02 7.27
CA SER A 116 -4.65 -2.99 7.31
C SER A 116 -4.05 -3.17 5.91
N SER A 117 -4.53 -4.16 5.15
CA SER A 117 -4.14 -4.37 3.76
C SER A 117 -4.44 -3.15 2.90
N THR A 118 -5.62 -2.54 3.05
CA THR A 118 -6.00 -1.32 2.32
C THR A 118 -5.06 -0.15 2.63
N LEU A 119 -4.70 0.04 3.90
CA LEU A 119 -3.74 1.06 4.34
C LEU A 119 -2.34 0.80 3.80
N ALA A 120 -1.88 -0.46 3.80
CA ALA A 120 -0.59 -0.85 3.23
C ALA A 120 -0.53 -0.71 1.70
N THR A 121 -1.68 -0.80 1.02
CA THR A 121 -1.80 -0.64 -0.44
C THR A 121 -1.76 0.85 -0.84
N LYS A 122 -2.12 1.76 0.08
CA LYS A 122 -2.13 3.20 -0.19
C LYS A 122 -0.70 3.71 -0.32
N ARG A 123 -0.35 4.15 -1.53
CA ARG A 123 0.95 4.76 -1.84
C ARG A 123 1.12 6.06 -1.05
N HIS A 124 2.15 6.14 -0.24
CA HIS A 124 2.47 7.35 0.52
C HIS A 124 3.57 8.16 -0.21
N SER A 125 3.52 9.49 -0.15
CA SER A 125 4.63 10.34 -0.65
C SER A 125 5.96 9.97 0.03
N ALA A 126 5.89 9.56 1.29
CA ALA A 126 7.02 9.05 2.07
C ALA A 126 7.67 7.79 1.45
N ASP A 127 6.96 7.02 0.62
CA ASP A 127 7.55 5.87 -0.07
C ASP A 127 8.50 6.31 -1.20
N VAL A 128 8.19 7.44 -1.86
CA VAL A 128 9.10 8.09 -2.82
C VAL A 128 10.34 8.59 -2.11
N GLU A 129 10.17 9.26 -0.97
CA GLU A 129 11.30 9.78 -0.18
C GLU A 129 12.19 8.65 0.35
N ARG A 130 11.60 7.54 0.83
CA ARG A 130 12.36 6.35 1.23
C ARG A 130 13.10 5.72 0.06
N LEU A 131 12.48 5.65 -1.12
CA LEU A 131 13.14 5.12 -2.31
C LEU A 131 14.32 6.00 -2.72
N ILE A 132 14.12 7.32 -2.78
CA ILE A 132 15.17 8.30 -3.11
C ILE A 132 16.30 8.24 -2.08
N ASN A 133 15.99 8.22 -0.79
CA ASN A 133 16.98 8.09 0.28
C ASN A 133 17.74 6.76 0.20
N THR A 134 17.04 5.66 -0.09
CA THR A 134 17.66 4.34 -0.25
C THR A 134 18.58 4.32 -1.47
N TYR A 135 18.16 4.93 -2.58
CA TYR A 135 18.97 5.08 -3.78
C TYR A 135 20.19 5.97 -3.55
N ASN A 136 20.03 7.10 -2.85
CA ASN A 136 21.14 8.01 -2.55
C ASN A 136 22.23 7.35 -1.70
N LYS A 137 21.88 6.42 -0.80
CA LYS A 137 22.87 5.60 -0.07
C LYS A 137 23.76 4.74 -0.98
N PHE A 138 23.37 4.51 -2.23
CA PHE A 138 24.19 3.81 -3.22
C PHE A 138 25.01 4.74 -4.12
N LYS A 139 24.80 6.06 -4.03
CA LYS A 139 25.60 7.05 -4.77
C LYS A 139 26.93 7.37 -4.11
N ASP A 140 27.09 7.12 -2.81
CA ASP A 140 28.32 7.46 -2.09
C ASP A 140 29.44 6.44 -2.33
N ASP A 141 30.34 6.85 -3.24
CA ASP A 141 31.77 6.62 -3.43
C ASP A 141 32.44 5.22 -3.47
N ASP A 142 31.76 4.08 -3.35
CA ASP A 142 32.43 2.77 -3.60
C ASP A 142 31.56 1.66 -4.22
N ARG A 143 30.30 1.95 -4.60
CA ARG A 143 29.31 0.90 -4.92
C ARG A 143 28.67 0.98 -6.31
N PHE A 144 29.24 1.76 -7.22
CA PHE A 144 28.83 1.80 -8.63
C PHE A 144 29.04 0.48 -9.41
N SER A 145 29.47 -0.60 -8.74
CA SER A 145 29.63 -1.94 -9.34
C SER A 145 28.34 -2.78 -9.37
N LEU A 146 27.27 -2.34 -8.71
CA LEU A 146 26.00 -3.08 -8.76
C LEU A 146 25.35 -2.94 -10.13
N SER A 147 25.01 -4.09 -10.74
CA SER A 147 24.26 -4.06 -11.99
C SER A 147 22.90 -3.37 -11.79
N PRO A 148 22.38 -2.65 -12.80
CA PRO A 148 21.08 -1.98 -12.71
C PRO A 148 19.93 -2.90 -12.27
N VAL A 149 19.98 -4.17 -12.70
CA VAL A 149 19.03 -5.22 -12.31
C VAL A 149 19.13 -5.52 -10.81
N THR A 150 20.34 -5.65 -10.27
CA THR A 150 20.56 -5.91 -8.85
C THR A 150 20.09 -4.75 -7.99
N LEU A 151 20.37 -3.51 -8.42
CA LEU A 151 19.90 -2.32 -7.75
C LEU A 151 18.37 -2.20 -7.78
N SER A 152 17.74 -2.50 -8.91
CA SER A 152 16.28 -2.52 -9.04
C SER A 152 15.64 -3.56 -8.11
N ASN A 153 16.16 -4.78 -8.08
CA ASN A 153 15.70 -5.84 -7.19
C ASN A 153 15.90 -5.48 -5.71
N TYR A 154 17.05 -4.90 -5.37
CA TYR A 154 17.32 -4.44 -4.01
C TYR A 154 16.33 -3.35 -3.58
N LEU A 155 16.12 -2.33 -4.42
CA LEU A 155 15.17 -1.26 -4.14
C LEU A 155 13.74 -1.81 -4.00
N HIS A 156 13.35 -2.74 -4.86
CA HIS A 156 12.06 -3.43 -4.79
C HIS A 156 11.88 -4.18 -3.48
N ILE A 157 12.88 -4.98 -3.09
CA ILE A 157 12.84 -5.74 -1.83
C ILE A 157 12.78 -4.74 -0.67
N LYS A 158 13.67 -3.76 -0.59
CA LYS A 158 13.78 -2.88 0.58
C LYS A 158 12.56 -1.97 0.79
N THR A 159 11.89 -1.58 -0.31
CA THR A 159 10.67 -0.77 -0.24
C THR A 159 9.41 -1.59 0.00
N ASN A 160 9.33 -2.84 -0.47
CA ASN A 160 8.17 -3.71 -0.23
C ASN A 160 8.29 -4.60 1.02
N SER A 161 9.50 -4.88 1.51
CA SER A 161 9.73 -5.75 2.68
C SER A 161 9.25 -5.14 4.00
N LEU A 162 9.15 -3.80 4.06
CA LEU A 162 8.57 -3.10 5.21
C LEU A 162 7.06 -3.34 5.34
N ILE A 163 6.37 -3.72 4.25
CA ILE A 163 4.95 -4.07 4.29
C ILE A 163 4.76 -5.47 4.87
N GLN A 164 5.72 -6.40 4.67
CA GLN A 164 5.67 -7.73 5.28
C GLN A 164 6.02 -7.69 6.78
N PHE A 165 6.99 -6.88 7.21
CA PHE A 165 7.39 -6.86 8.62
C PHE A 165 6.31 -6.32 9.57
N LEU A 166 5.45 -5.40 9.13
CA LEU A 166 4.33 -4.91 9.94
C LEU A 166 3.17 -5.91 10.10
N LEU A 167 3.17 -7.01 9.34
CA LEU A 167 2.17 -8.07 9.44
C LEU A 167 2.63 -9.29 10.27
N PHE A 168 3.90 -9.33 10.68
CA PHE A 168 4.47 -10.47 11.42
C PHE A 168 5.04 -10.12 12.80
N ASP A 169 4.96 -8.87 13.24
CA ASP A 169 5.50 -8.43 14.54
C ASP A 169 4.38 -8.09 15.55
N THR A 170 3.44 -9.01 15.70
CA THR A 170 2.59 -9.12 16.90
C THR A 170 2.77 -10.53 17.47
N GLY A 171 3.91 -10.73 18.11
CA GLY A 171 4.11 -11.79 19.10
C GLY A 171 3.55 -11.37 20.45
#